data_AF-A0A4Z0L001-F1
#
_entry.id   AF-A0A4Z0L001-F1
#
_cell.length_a   1.000
_cell.length_b   1.000
_cell.length_c   1.000
_cell.angle_alpha   90.00
_cell.angle_beta   90.00
_cell.angle_gamma   90.00
#
_symmetry.space_group_name_H-M   'P 1'
#
loop_
_entity.id
_entity.type
_entity.pdbx_description
1 polymer ?
#
loop_
_entity_poly.entity_id
_entity_poly.type
_entity_poly.pdbx_seq_one_letter_code
_entity_poly.pdbx_strand_id
1 'polypeptide(L)'
;MPLHHLTRFPRLELIGAPTPLEYLPRLSDYLGREIYIKRDDVTPIAMGGNKLRKLEFLVADALREGADTLITAGAIQSNHVRQTAAVAAKLGLHCVA
;
A
#
# COMPACT_ATOMS: atom_id res chain seq x y z
N MET A 1 -20.26 12.02 -10.74
CA MET A 1 -19.50 11.84 -9.47
C MET A 1 -18.06 12.28 -9.68
N PRO A 2 -17.45 13.08 -8.78
CA PRO A 2 -16.17 13.75 -9.02
C PRO A 2 -14.96 12.82 -9.22
N LEU A 3 -15.02 11.56 -8.75
CA LEU A 3 -13.89 10.63 -8.80
C LEU A 3 -13.80 9.75 -10.05
N HIS A 4 -14.80 9.80 -10.94
CA HIS A 4 -14.88 8.88 -12.08
C HIS A 4 -13.67 8.97 -13.03
N HIS A 5 -13.01 10.13 -13.13
CA HIS A 5 -11.80 10.28 -13.96
C HIS A 5 -10.59 9.49 -13.46
N LEU A 6 -10.60 8.98 -12.22
CA LEU A 6 -9.49 8.20 -11.66
C LEU A 6 -9.52 6.72 -12.06
N THR A 7 -10.64 6.21 -12.56
CA THR A 7 -10.78 4.79 -12.93
C THR A 7 -10.05 4.42 -14.22
N ARG A 8 -9.55 5.42 -14.98
CA ARG A 8 -8.77 5.22 -16.20
C ARG A 8 -7.34 4.74 -15.96
N PHE A 9 -6.86 4.78 -14.71
CA PHE A 9 -5.52 4.32 -14.35
C PHE A 9 -5.55 2.85 -13.93
N PRO A 10 -4.67 1.99 -14.48
CA PRO A 10 -4.66 0.58 -14.14
C PRO A 10 -4.26 0.40 -12.66
N ARG A 11 -4.85 -0.60 -12.02
CA ARG A 11 -4.64 -0.89 -10.60
C ARG A 11 -4.66 -2.40 -10.38
N LEU A 12 -3.62 -2.95 -9.78
CA LEU A 12 -3.61 -4.32 -9.27
C LEU A 12 -4.47 -4.43 -8.00
N GLU A 13 -5.00 -5.62 -7.74
CA GLU A 13 -5.67 -5.92 -6.47
C GLU A 13 -4.69 -6.58 -5.50
N LEU A 14 -4.03 -5.75 -4.67
CA LEU A 14 -3.04 -6.21 -3.68
C LEU A 14 -3.59 -6.20 -2.26
N ILE A 15 -4.65 -5.43 -1.99
CA ILE A 15 -5.21 -5.25 -0.65
C ILE A 15 -6.44 -6.12 -0.40
N GLY A 16 -7.26 -6.34 -1.43
CA GLY A 16 -8.56 -7.00 -1.29
C GLY A 16 -9.58 -6.07 -0.60
N ALA A 17 -10.11 -6.50 0.55
CA ALA A 17 -11.16 -5.78 1.27
C ALA A 17 -10.69 -4.41 1.82
N PRO A 18 -11.59 -3.42 1.99
CA PRO A 18 -11.28 -2.19 2.70
C PRO A 18 -10.80 -2.49 4.13
N THR A 19 -9.67 -1.86 4.52
CA THR A 19 -9.12 -2.02 5.87
C THR A 19 -10.07 -1.47 6.94
N PRO A 20 -10.06 -1.99 8.17
CA PRO A 20 -10.93 -1.50 9.25
C PRO A 20 -10.75 -0.01 9.55
N LEU A 21 -11.85 0.64 9.99
CA LEU A 21 -11.84 1.95 10.63
C LEU A 21 -12.39 1.74 12.04
N GLU A 22 -11.57 2.00 13.05
CA GLU A 22 -11.85 1.63 14.43
C GLU A 22 -11.94 2.88 15.30
N TYR A 23 -12.97 2.97 16.14
CA TYR A 23 -13.02 3.97 17.22
C TYR A 23 -12.03 3.58 18.32
N LEU A 24 -11.29 4.54 18.88
CA LEU A 24 -10.33 4.32 19.95
C LEU A 24 -10.89 4.82 21.30
N PRO A 25 -11.76 4.07 21.99
CA PRO A 25 -12.51 4.58 23.14
C PRO A 25 -11.61 5.03 24.29
N ARG A 26 -10.58 4.24 24.62
CA ARG A 26 -9.66 4.56 25.73
C ARG A 26 -8.76 5.76 25.46
N LEU A 27 -8.30 5.91 24.21
CA LEU A 27 -7.49 7.06 23.81
C LEU A 27 -8.34 8.33 23.71
N SER A 28 -9.58 8.16 23.25
CA SER A 28 -10.55 9.26 23.13
C SER A 28 -10.91 9.83 24.49
N ASP A 29 -11.17 8.96 25.48
CA ASP A 29 -11.38 9.33 26.88
C ASP A 29 -10.17 10.06 27.47
N TYR A 30 -8.96 9.49 27.32
CA TYR A 30 -7.72 10.10 27.81
C TYR A 30 -7.46 11.51 27.24
N LEU A 31 -7.79 11.76 25.98
CA LEU A 31 -7.55 13.04 25.31
C LEU A 31 -8.76 13.99 25.29
N GLY A 32 -9.92 13.56 25.80
CA GLY A 32 -11.16 14.34 25.73
C GLY A 32 -11.60 14.67 24.30
N ARG A 33 -11.37 13.77 23.35
CA ARG A 33 -11.68 13.97 21.92
C ARG A 33 -12.00 12.66 21.22
N GLU A 34 -13.00 12.63 20.34
CA GLU A 34 -13.26 11.46 19.50
C GLU A 34 -12.09 11.19 18.54
N ILE A 35 -11.48 10.01 18.68
CA ILE A 35 -10.35 9.57 17.86
C ILE A 35 -10.67 8.23 17.23
N TYR A 36 -10.41 8.16 15.92
CA TYR A 36 -10.52 6.96 15.12
C TYR A 36 -9.17 6.64 14.48
N ILE A 37 -8.95 5.36 14.16
CA ILE A 37 -7.79 4.90 13.42
C ILE A 37 -8.21 4.15 12.15
N LYS A 38 -7.57 4.49 11.03
CA LYS A 38 -7.69 3.75 9.78
C LYS A 38 -6.56 2.73 9.69
N ARG A 39 -6.90 1.44 9.72
CA ARG A 39 -5.96 0.32 9.87
C ARG A 39 -5.26 -0.09 8.57
N ASP A 40 -4.63 0.87 7.89
CA ASP A 40 -3.85 0.63 6.67
C ASP A 40 -2.54 -0.13 6.93
N ASP A 41 -2.21 -0.38 8.19
CA ASP A 41 -1.20 -1.36 8.61
C ASP A 41 -1.64 -2.82 8.34
N VAL A 42 -2.94 -3.12 8.33
CA VAL A 42 -3.49 -4.48 8.18
C VAL A 42 -3.68 -4.85 6.70
N THR A 43 -2.68 -4.55 5.87
CA THR A 43 -2.68 -4.99 4.46
C THR A 43 -1.92 -6.32 4.31
N PRO A 44 -2.31 -7.21 3.38
CA PRO A 44 -1.93 -8.62 3.46
C PRO A 44 -0.48 -8.94 3.05
N ILE A 45 0.25 -7.97 2.48
CA ILE A 45 1.58 -8.21 1.92
C ILE A 45 2.67 -7.77 2.89
N ALA A 46 3.50 -8.72 3.32
CA ALA A 46 4.76 -8.52 4.05
C ALA A 46 4.65 -7.52 5.21
N MET A 47 3.79 -7.82 6.19
CA MET A 47 3.49 -7.00 7.39
C MET A 47 2.81 -5.65 7.10
N GLY A 48 2.31 -5.44 5.88
CA GLY A 48 1.36 -4.39 5.53
C GLY A 48 1.87 -2.95 5.66
N GLY A 49 0.97 -1.97 5.56
CA GLY A 49 1.29 -0.55 5.57
C GLY A 49 0.89 0.20 4.30
N ASN A 50 0.96 1.53 4.37
CA ASN A 50 0.35 2.43 3.39
C ASN A 50 1.02 2.48 2.01
N LYS A 51 2.18 1.83 1.79
CA LYS A 51 2.83 1.86 0.47
C LYS A 51 2.18 0.86 -0.48
N LEU A 52 1.50 -0.17 0.03
CA LEU A 52 0.81 -1.14 -0.81
C LEU A 52 -0.26 -0.50 -1.70
N ARG A 53 -1.01 0.48 -1.18
CA ARG A 53 -1.99 1.26 -1.97
C ARG A 53 -1.36 1.97 -3.17
N LYS A 54 -0.11 2.44 -3.02
CA LYS A 54 0.61 3.09 -4.13
C LYS A 54 1.07 2.05 -5.14
N LEU A 55 1.64 0.95 -4.64
CA LEU A 55 2.15 -0.15 -5.46
C LEU A 55 1.06 -0.80 -6.31
N GLU A 56 -0.21 -0.79 -5.88
CA GLU A 56 -1.32 -1.22 -6.74
C GLU A 56 -1.36 -0.49 -8.09
N PHE A 57 -1.08 0.82 -8.12
CA PHE A 57 -1.05 1.59 -9.36
C PHE A 57 0.35 1.57 -10.01
N LEU A 58 1.39 1.80 -9.22
CA LEU A 58 2.76 1.91 -9.72
C LEU A 58 3.23 0.61 -10.38
N VAL A 59 2.91 -0.54 -9.79
CA VAL A 59 3.32 -1.83 -10.34
C VAL A 59 2.37 -2.29 -11.45
N ALA A 60 1.10 -1.89 -11.43
CA ALA A 60 0.22 -2.06 -12.60
C ALA A 60 0.78 -1.35 -13.83
N ASP A 61 1.32 -0.15 -13.63
CA ASP A 61 1.95 0.62 -14.70
C ASP A 61 3.25 -0.03 -15.17
N ALA A 62 4.12 -0.44 -14.25
CA ALA A 62 5.36 -1.16 -14.60
C ALA A 62 5.09 -2.42 -15.44
N LEU A 63 4.05 -3.19 -15.09
CA LEU A 63 3.65 -4.36 -15.89
C LEU A 63 3.14 -3.97 -17.28
N ARG A 64 2.43 -2.85 -17.40
CA ARG A 64 1.96 -2.31 -18.69
C ARG A 64 3.13 -1.87 -19.57
N GLU A 65 4.19 -1.33 -18.98
CA GLU A 65 5.43 -0.99 -19.70
C GLU A 65 6.29 -2.22 -20.04
N GLY A 66 5.91 -3.42 -19.59
CA GLY A 66 6.67 -4.64 -19.82
C GLY A 66 7.95 -4.74 -18.99
N ALA A 67 8.01 -4.02 -17.86
CA ALA A 67 9.16 -4.07 -16.97
C ALA A 67 9.32 -5.47 -16.33
N ASP A 68 10.56 -5.93 -16.21
CA ASP A 68 10.93 -7.18 -15.52
C ASP A 68 11.61 -6.93 -14.15
N THR A 69 11.88 -5.66 -13.83
CA THR A 69 12.67 -5.24 -12.68
C THR A 69 12.08 -3.95 -12.08
N LEU A 70 11.86 -3.95 -10.76
CA LEU A 70 11.52 -2.75 -10.00
C LEU A 70 12.77 -2.18 -9.34
N ILE A 71 13.08 -0.91 -9.60
CA ILE A 71 14.16 -0.18 -8.91
C ILE A 71 13.54 0.86 -8.00
N THR A 72 13.93 0.86 -6.73
CA THR A 72 13.53 1.91 -5.79
C THR A 72 14.65 2.17 -4.79
N ALA A 73 14.48 3.14 -3.89
CA ALA A 73 15.49 3.48 -2.90
C ALA A 73 14.83 3.88 -1.56
N GLY A 74 15.64 3.86 -0.50
CA GLY A 74 15.26 4.33 0.82
C GLY A 74 16.34 4.05 1.86
N ALA A 75 16.07 4.41 3.11
CA ALA A 75 16.91 4.00 4.22
C ALA A 75 16.93 2.47 4.40
N ILE A 76 17.93 1.95 5.12
CA ILE A 76 18.08 0.51 5.42
C ILE A 76 16.79 -0.11 5.99
N GLN A 77 16.04 0.65 6.80
CA GLN A 77 14.78 0.20 7.43
C GLN A 77 13.52 0.70 6.70
N SER A 78 13.60 0.93 5.39
CA SER A 78 12.49 1.50 4.63
C SER A 78 11.33 0.52 4.44
N ASN A 79 10.17 0.87 5.00
CA ASN A 79 8.91 0.16 4.75
C ASN A 79 8.50 0.18 3.26
N HIS A 80 8.83 1.25 2.53
CA HIS A 80 8.57 1.33 1.09
C HIS A 80 9.36 0.26 0.35
N VAL A 81 10.68 0.21 0.56
CA VAL A 81 11.56 -0.76 -0.07
C VAL A 81 11.12 -2.19 0.22
N ARG A 82 10.81 -2.50 1.49
CA ARG A 82 10.29 -3.82 1.88
C ARG A 82 8.99 -4.17 1.13
N GLN A 83 8.02 -3.27 1.06
CA GLN A 83 6.76 -3.54 0.35
C GLN A 83 6.97 -3.68 -1.16
N THR A 84 7.82 -2.86 -1.77
CA THR A 84 8.15 -2.95 -3.20
C THR A 84 8.80 -4.30 -3.53
N ALA A 85 9.80 -4.72 -2.75
CA ALA A 85 10.48 -6.00 -2.93
C ALA A 85 9.51 -7.19 -2.74
N ALA A 86 8.60 -7.12 -1.76
CA ALA A 86 7.60 -8.16 -1.54
C ALA A 86 6.61 -8.28 -2.72
N VAL A 87 6.17 -7.14 -3.29
CA VAL A 87 5.30 -7.14 -4.47
C VAL A 87 6.04 -7.65 -5.70
N ALA A 88 7.31 -7.25 -5.89
CA ALA A 88 8.16 -7.76 -6.97
C ALA A 88 8.25 -9.30 -6.92
N ALA A 89 8.62 -9.85 -5.75
CA ALA A 89 8.71 -11.28 -5.55
C ALA A 89 7.38 -12.02 -5.79
N LYS A 90 6.25 -11.45 -5.33
CA LYS A 90 4.90 -12.02 -5.58
C LYS A 90 4.56 -12.10 -7.07
N LEU A 91 5.02 -11.14 -7.87
CA LEU A 91 4.70 -11.02 -9.30
C LEU A 91 5.79 -11.61 -10.21
N GLY A 92 6.86 -12.17 -9.65
CA GLY A 92 7.97 -12.73 -10.42
C GLY A 92 8.88 -11.68 -11.07
N LEU A 93 8.91 -10.45 -10.55
CA LEU A 93 9.79 -9.37 -10.98
C LEU A 93 11.08 -9.36 -10.13
N HIS A 94 12.19 -8.90 -10.73
CA HIS A 94 13.38 -8.57 -9.97
C HIS A 94 13.16 -7.29 -9.15
N CYS A 95 13.94 -7.11 -8.08
CA CYS A 95 13.93 -5.88 -7.29
C CYS A 95 15.36 -5.43 -6.98
N VAL A 96 15.65 -4.16 -7.25
CA VAL A 96 16.87 -3.47 -6.83
C VAL A 96 16.49 -2.34 -5.88
N ALA A 97 17.23 -2.23 -4.77
CA ALA A 97 16.93 -1.36 -3.63
C ALA A 97 18.14 -0.51 -3.24
#